data_AF-C4ZI54-F1
#
_entry.id   AF-C4ZI54-F1
#
_cell.length_a   1.000
_cell.length_b   1.000
_cell.length_c   1.000
_cell.angle_alpha   90.00
_cell.angle_beta   90.00
_cell.angle_gamma   90.00
#
_symmetry.space_group_name_H-M   'P 1'
#
loop_
_entity.id
_entity.type
_entity.pdbx_description
1 polymer ?
#
loop_
_entity_poly.entity_id
_entity_poly.type
_entity_poly.pdbx_seq_one_letter_code
_entity_poly.pdbx_strand_id
1 'polypeptide(L)' 'MTNIALSEIMCCAESTISGYRTGRRVPDIFVICHLSTIFGVTPNYFLGFTDEICPTHN' A
#
# COMPACT_ATOMS: atom_id res chain seq x y z
N MET A 1 5.37 -0.94 10.70
CA MET A 1 4.70 -2.26 10.59
C MET A 1 5.52 -3.19 9.68
N THR A 2 5.73 -4.45 10.08
CA THR A 2 6.47 -5.47 9.30
C THR A 2 5.57 -6.11 8.23
N ASN A 3 6.16 -6.81 7.25
CA ASN A 3 5.37 -7.50 6.21
C ASN A 3 4.48 -8.61 6.80
N ILE A 4 5.00 -9.36 7.77
CA ILE A 4 4.27 -10.44 8.47
C ILE A 4 3.03 -9.86 9.16
N ALA A 5 3.21 -8.84 10.00
CA ALA A 5 2.11 -8.23 10.74
C ALA A 5 1.02 -7.66 9.81
N LEU A 6 1.42 -7.01 8.70
CA LEU A 6 0.45 -6.51 7.74
C LEU A 6 -0.26 -7.65 7.00
N SER A 7 0.44 -8.74 6.69
CA SER A 7 -0.14 -9.88 5.99
C SER A 7 -1.21 -10.60 6.83
N GLU A 8 -1.03 -10.66 8.14
CA GLU A 8 -2.02 -11.19 9.09
C GLU A 8 -3.28 -10.32 9.13
N ILE A 9 -3.13 -9.00 9.18
CA ILE A 9 -4.26 -8.06 9.15
C ILE A 9 -5.01 -8.14 7.81
N MET A 10 -4.28 -8.23 6.70
CA MET A 10 -4.84 -8.27 5.35
C MET A 10 -5.34 -9.66 4.94
N CYS A 11 -5.14 -10.68 5.79
CA CYS A 11 -5.47 -12.08 5.50
C CYS A 11 -4.88 -12.55 4.15
N CYS A 12 -3.62 -12.22 3.88
CA CYS A 12 -2.93 -12.61 2.66
C CYS A 12 -1.53 -13.17 2.95
N ALA A 13 -0.89 -13.79 1.96
CA ALA A 13 0.49 -14.25 2.12
C ALA A 13 1.47 -13.08 2.30
N GLU A 14 2.52 -13.25 3.11
CA GLU A 14 3.57 -12.24 3.31
C GLU A 14 4.25 -11.82 1.99
N SER A 15 4.41 -12.77 1.07
CA SER A 15 4.93 -12.53 -0.28
C SER A 15 4.06 -11.56 -1.10
N THR A 16 2.75 -11.50 -0.82
CA THR A 16 1.83 -10.55 -1.47
C THR A 16 2.14 -9.13 -1.01
N ILE A 17 2.35 -8.91 0.29
CA ILE A 17 2.77 -7.62 0.84
C ILE A 17 4.14 -7.21 0.29
N SER A 18 5.10 -8.14 0.26
CA SER A 18 6.42 -7.90 -0.35
C SER A 18 6.30 -7.48 -1.83
N GLY A 19 5.40 -8.12 -2.58
CA GLY A 19 5.08 -7.77 -3.97
C GLY A 19 4.57 -6.34 -4.12
N TYR A 20 3.67 -5.89 -3.24
CA TYR A 20 3.17 -4.51 -3.24
C TYR A 20 4.28 -3.50 -2.95
N ARG A 21 5.11 -3.76 -1.93
CA ARG A 21 6.18 -2.82 -1.51
C ARG A 21 7.30 -2.67 -2.53
N THR A 22 7.58 -3.73 -3.29
CA THR A 22 8.62 -3.73 -4.32
C THR A 22 8.11 -3.28 -5.69
N GLY A 23 6.81 -2.99 -5.81
CA GLY A 23 6.18 -2.66 -7.09
C GLY A 23 6.04 -3.85 -8.05
N ARG A 24 6.40 -5.06 -7.64
CA ARG A 24 6.24 -6.28 -8.46
C ARG A 24 4.78 -6.67 -8.67
N ARG A 25 3.90 -6.24 -7.76
CA ARG A 25 2.45 -6.45 -7.84
C ARG A 25 1.74 -5.13 -7.59
N VAL A 26 0.78 -4.81 -8.45
CA VAL A 26 -0.14 -3.68 -8.24
C VAL A 26 -1.34 -4.19 -7.43
N PRO A 27 -1.65 -3.60 -6.27
CA PRO A 27 -2.85 -3.93 -5.51
C PRO A 27 -4.11 -3.49 -6.27
N ASP A 28 -5.19 -4.26 -6.14
CA ASP A 28 -6.49 -3.86 -6.68
C ASP A 28 -7.15 -2.76 -5.81
N ILE A 29 -8.24 -2.19 -6.32
CA ILE A 29 -8.96 -1.11 -5.65
C ILE A 29 -9.47 -1.49 -4.26
N PHE A 30 -9.92 -2.73 -4.03
CA PHE A 30 -10.40 -3.17 -2.73
C PHE A 30 -9.25 -3.30 -1.73
N VAL A 31 -8.11 -3.80 -2.18
CA VAL A 31 -6.88 -3.85 -1.37
C VAL A 31 -6.42 -2.45 -0.99
N ILE A 32 -6.44 -1.50 -1.92
CA ILE A 32 -6.08 -0.09 -1.65
C ILE A 32 -7.03 0.51 -0.60
N CYS A 33 -8.35 0.33 -0.77
CA CYS A 33 -9.33 0.80 0.21
C CYS A 33 -9.12 0.18 1.60
N HIS A 34 -8.81 -1.11 1.68
CA HIS A 34 -8.56 -1.79 2.95
C HIS A 34 -7.29 -1.25 3.62
N LEU A 35 -6.20 -1.08 2.85
CA LEU A 35 -4.97 -0.47 3.34
C LEU A 35 -5.25 0.95 3.86
N SER A 36 -6.02 1.75 3.13
CA SER A 36 -6.45 3.08 3.57
C SER A 36 -7.15 3.06 4.92
N THR A 37 -8.04 2.09 5.17
CA THR A 37 -8.68 1.93 6.48
C THR A 37 -7.69 1.55 7.59
N ILE A 38 -6.74 0.64 7.33
CA ILE A 38 -5.74 0.20 8.32
C ILE A 38 -4.80 1.34 8.71
N PHE A 39 -4.34 2.12 7.73
CA PHE A 39 -3.37 3.19 7.95
C PHE A 39 -4.01 4.54 8.28
N GLY A 40 -5.34 4.67 8.18
CA GLY A 40 -6.05 5.92 8.43
C GLY A 40 -5.74 7.00 7.39
N VAL A 41 -5.43 6.61 6.15
CA VAL A 41 -5.09 7.53 5.04
C VAL A 41 -6.11 7.41 3.92
N THR A 42 -6.19 8.41 3.05
CA THR A 42 -7.04 8.36 1.87
C THR A 42 -6.47 7.40 0.82
N PRO A 43 -7.30 6.77 -0.03
CA PRO A 43 -6.81 5.97 -1.17
C PRO A 43 -5.87 6.76 -2.09
N ASN A 44 -6.09 8.08 -2.21
CA ASN A 44 -5.25 8.99 -2.97
C ASN A 44 -3.78 8.94 -2.55
N TYR A 45 -3.48 8.67 -1.28
CA TYR A 45 -2.11 8.48 -0.80
C TYR A 45 -1.39 7.34 -1.53
N PHE A 46 -2.05 6.20 -1.70
CA PHE A 46 -1.48 5.05 -2.41
C PHE A 46 -1.46 5.23 -3.92
N LEU A 47 -2.36 6.05 -4.46
CA LEU A 47 -2.44 6.38 -5.88
C LEU A 47 -1.49 7.51 -6.30
N GLY A 48 -0.83 8.16 -5.34
CA GLY A 48 0.07 9.29 -5.61
C GLY A 48 -0.66 10.62 -5.91
N PHE A 49 -1.95 10.72 -5.61
CA PHE A 49 -2.74 11.96 -5.73
C PHE A 49 -2.68 12.79 -4.44
N THR A 50 -1.47 12.99 -3.89
CA THR A 50 -1.26 13.84 -2.72
C THR A 50 -0.72 15.19 -3.13
N ASP A 51 -1.12 16.26 -2.43
CA ASP A 51 -0.61 17.62 -2.67
C ASP A 51 0.88 17.80 -2.34
N GLU A 52 1.52 16.78 -1.75
CA GLU A 52 2.97 16.71 -1.66
C GLU A 52 3.55 16.38 -3.03
N ILE A 53 4.12 17.42 -3.65
CA ILE A 53 5.02 17.30 -4.80
C ILE A 53 6.16 16.38 -4.34
N CYS A 54 6.12 15.10 -4.68
CA CYS A 54 7.31 14.26 -4.62
C CYS A 54 8.39 15.03 -5.38
N PRO A 55 9.53 15.40 -4.76
CA PRO A 55 10.63 15.95 -5.53
C PRO A 55 11.00 14.85 -6.51
N THR A 56 10.69 15.09 -7.78
CA THR A 56 11.11 14.22 -8.87
C THR A 56 12.61 14.02 -8.70
N HIS A 57 13.02 12.79 -8.42
CA HIS A 57 14.42 12.41 -8.47
C HIS A 57 14.96 12.84 -9.84
N ASN A 58 15.83 13.86 -9.82
CA ASN A 58 16.62 14.32 -10.94
C ASN A 58 17.72 13.29 -11.22
#